data_AF-A0A2T4S5A1-F1
#
_entry.id   AF-A0A2T4S5A1-F1
#
_cell.length_a   1.000
_cell.length_b   1.000
_cell.length_c   1.000
_cell.angle_alpha   90.00
_cell.angle_beta   90.00
_cell.angle_gamma   90.00
#
_symmetry.space_group_name_H-M   'P 1'
#
loop_
_entity.id
_entity.type
_entity.pdbx_description
1 polymer ?
#
loop_
_entity_poly.entity_id
_entity_poly.type
_entity_poly.pdbx_seq_one_letter_code
_entity_poly.pdbx_strand_id
1 'polypeptide(L)' 'LFGTPTHLEFKHAAMLYDFNYALMDSVEDFKFTPLSQLESYIYEIRTDREDNRQQHQILYQKLSDIANVEL' A
#
# COMPACT_ATOMS: atom_id res chain seq x y z
N LEU A 1 1.04 7.74 11.01
CA LEU A 1 0.46 6.39 10.81
C LEU A 1 0.30 5.68 12.16
N PHE A 2 -0.93 5.45 12.58
CA PHE A 2 -1.25 4.65 13.77
C PHE A 2 -1.32 3.16 13.41
N GLY A 3 -0.91 2.29 14.33
CA GLY A 3 -0.98 0.83 14.17
C GLY A 3 0.31 0.11 14.61
N THR A 4 0.15 -1.10 15.16
CA THR A 4 1.25 -2.01 15.50
C THR A 4 1.63 -2.82 14.27
N PRO A 5 2.91 -2.95 13.88
CA PRO A 5 3.31 -3.83 12.78
C PRO A 5 2.94 -5.27 13.11
N THR A 6 1.99 -5.84 12.37
CA THR A 6 1.46 -7.18 12.64
C THR A 6 2.25 -8.29 11.97
N HIS A 7 3.20 -7.95 11.07
CA HIS A 7 3.99 -8.90 10.26
C HIS A 7 3.12 -9.98 9.59
N LEU A 8 1.89 -9.62 9.22
CA LEU A 8 0.97 -10.53 8.54
C LEU A 8 1.46 -10.78 7.11
N GLU A 9 1.31 -12.03 6.67
CA GLU A 9 1.54 -12.43 5.29
C GLU A 9 0.24 -12.97 4.70
N PHE A 10 -0.42 -12.19 3.83
CA PHE A 10 -1.76 -12.56 3.32
C PHE A 10 -1.72 -13.73 2.34
N LYS A 11 -0.53 -14.15 1.88
CA LYS A 11 -0.33 -15.39 1.12
C LYS A 11 -0.97 -16.61 1.83
N HIS A 12 -0.90 -16.67 3.16
CA HIS A 12 -1.46 -17.78 3.93
C HIS A 12 -3.00 -17.73 3.96
N ALA A 13 -3.58 -16.53 4.03
CA ALA A 13 -5.03 -16.37 3.92
C ALA A 13 -5.52 -16.72 2.51
N ALA A 14 -4.79 -16.32 1.46
CA ALA A 14 -5.11 -16.69 0.09
C ALA A 14 -5.13 -18.21 -0.09
N MET A 15 -4.10 -18.92 0.40
CA MET A 15 -4.06 -20.39 0.38
C MET A 15 -5.21 -21.04 1.15
N LEU A 16 -5.62 -20.49 2.30
CA LEU A 16 -6.70 -21.04 3.10
C LEU A 16 -8.05 -21.00 2.37
N TYR A 17 -8.30 -19.95 1.59
CA TYR A 17 -9.56 -19.74 0.89
C TYR A 17 -9.51 -20.08 -0.61
N ASP A 18 -8.41 -20.68 -1.08
CA ASP A 18 -8.17 -21.05 -2.48
C ASP A 18 -8.22 -19.84 -3.43
N PHE A 19 -7.61 -18.72 -3.02
CA PHE A 19 -7.44 -17.53 -3.85
C PHE A 19 -6.05 -17.54 -4.46
N ASN A 20 -5.95 -17.00 -5.68
CA ASN A 20 -4.65 -16.65 -6.24
C ASN A 20 -4.03 -15.48 -5.46
N TYR A 21 -2.69 -15.36 -5.50
CA TYR A 21 -1.97 -14.35 -4.74
C TYR A 21 -0.78 -13.78 -5.51
N ALA A 22 -0.61 -12.46 -5.44
CA ALA A 22 0.57 -11.76 -5.94
C ALA A 22 0.98 -10.66 -4.96
N LEU A 23 2.29 -10.60 -4.70
CA LEU A 23 2.92 -9.50 -4.00
C LEU A 23 3.40 -8.46 -5.02
N MET A 24 3.06 -7.20 -4.78
CA MET A 24 3.47 -6.06 -5.59
C MET A 24 4.38 -5.17 -4.75
N ASP A 25 5.67 -5.16 -5.08
CA ASP A 25 6.69 -4.41 -4.33
C ASP A 25 6.99 -3.04 -4.96
N SER A 26 6.54 -2.81 -6.20
CA SER A 26 6.69 -1.54 -6.89
C SER A 26 5.40 -1.06 -7.56
N VAL A 27 5.37 0.24 -7.86
CA VAL A 27 4.26 0.86 -8.61
C VAL A 27 4.23 0.31 -10.05
N GLU A 28 5.40 -0.02 -10.61
CA GLU A 28 5.55 -0.62 -11.92
C GLU A 28 4.89 -2.00 -11.97
N ASP A 29 5.07 -2.83 -10.94
CA ASP A 29 4.42 -4.14 -10.85
C ASP A 29 2.90 -4.01 -10.93
N PHE A 30 2.32 -3.02 -10.25
CA PHE A 30 0.88 -2.76 -10.31
C PHE A 30 0.42 -2.26 -11.69
N LYS A 31 1.14 -1.30 -12.29
CA LYS A 31 0.74 -0.68 -13.56
C LYS A 31 0.68 -1.66 -14.73
N PHE A 32 1.57 -2.64 -14.76
CA PHE A 32 1.68 -3.59 -15.87
C PHE A 32 1.01 -4.93 -15.60
N THR A 33 0.49 -5.16 -14.39
CA THR A 33 -0.22 -6.39 -14.05
C THR A 33 -1.68 -6.32 -14.51
N PRO A 34 -2.12 -7.19 -15.44
CA PRO A 34 -3.55 -7.31 -15.74
C PRO A 34 -4.27 -7.88 -14.52
N LEU A 35 -5.24 -7.15 -13.99
CA LEU A 35 -6.06 -7.62 -12.88
C LEU A 35 -7.00 -8.73 -13.37
N SER A 36 -7.08 -9.82 -12.60
CA SER A 36 -7.99 -10.93 -12.89
C SER A 36 -9.43 -10.45 -12.91
N GLN A 37 -10.18 -10.88 -13.93
CA GLN A 37 -11.61 -10.57 -14.07
C GLN A 37 -12.52 -11.74 -13.72
N LEU A 38 -11.96 -12.95 -13.56
CA LEU A 38 -12.73 -14.19 -13.44
C LEU A 38 -12.38 -14.97 -12.17
N GLU A 39 -11.12 -14.94 -11.75
CA GLU A 39 -10.65 -15.69 -10.59
C GLU A 39 -10.58 -14.81 -9.34
N SER A 40 -10.81 -15.41 -8.17
CA SER A 40 -10.59 -14.73 -6.90
C SER A 40 -9.10 -14.55 -6.67
N TYR A 41 -8.66 -13.30 -6.48
CA TYR A 41 -7.24 -12.94 -6.44
C TYR A 41 -6.98 -11.94 -5.31
N ILE A 42 -5.93 -12.16 -4.52
CA ILE A 42 -5.39 -11.19 -3.56
C ILE A 42 -4.13 -10.55 -4.15
N TYR A 43 -4.20 -9.24 -4.38
CA TYR A 43 -3.05 -8.41 -4.73
C TYR A 43 -2.59 -7.68 -3.47
N GLU A 44 -1.46 -8.12 -2.89
CA GLU A 44 -0.86 -7.49 -1.70
C GLU A 44 0.13 -6.41 -2.13
N ILE A 45 -0.14 -5.16 -1.75
CA ILE A 45 0.78 -4.03 -1.93
C ILE A 45 1.41 -3.71 -0.58
N ARG A 46 2.73 -3.89 -0.46
CA ARG A 46 3.47 -3.53 0.75
C ARG A 46 3.90 -2.08 0.66
N THR A 47 3.77 -1.39 1.78
CA THR A 47 4.21 0.00 1.90
C THR A 47 5.19 0.13 3.06
N ASP A 48 6.14 1.06 2.92
CA ASP A 48 7.06 1.40 3.99
C ASP A 48 6.44 2.46 4.91
N ARG A 49 6.44 2.21 6.22
CA ARG A 49 5.81 3.09 7.20
C ARG A 49 6.52 4.43 7.30
N GLU A 50 7.84 4.42 7.23
CA GLU A 50 8.66 5.61 7.41
C GLU A 50 8.62 6.48 6.15
N ASP A 51 8.69 5.87 4.96
CA ASP A 51 8.44 6.58 3.70
C ASP A 51 7.05 7.21 3.69
N ASN A 52 6.00 6.45 4.01
CA ASN A 52 4.64 7.00 4.11
C ASN A 52 4.57 8.21 5.06
N ARG A 53 5.22 8.11 6.24
CA ARG A 53 5.27 9.22 7.20
C ARG A 53 5.93 10.46 6.59
N GLN A 54 7.04 10.27 5.88
CA GLN A 54 7.77 11.36 5.21
C GLN A 54 6.94 11.98 4.08
N GLN A 55 6.30 11.17 3.23
CA GLN A 55 5.43 11.66 2.15
C GLN A 55 4.28 12.51 2.70
N HIS A 56 3.66 12.08 3.80
CA HIS A 56 2.63 12.87 4.49
C HIS A 56 3.16 14.21 5.02
N GLN A 57 4.36 14.23 5.64
CA GLN A 57 4.98 15.47 6.11
C GLN A 57 5.29 16.44 4.98
N ILE A 58 5.83 15.93 3.86
CA ILE A 58 6.10 16.73 2.65
C ILE A 58 4.81 17.35 2.13
N LEU A 59 3.72 16.57 2.08
CA LEU A 59 2.42 17.07 1.66
C LEU A 59 1.91 18.18 2.59
N TYR A 60 2.00 18.01 3.90
CA TYR A 60 1.58 19.04 4.87
C TYR A 60 2.39 20.32 4.75
N GLN A 61 3.72 20.22 4.54
CA GLN A 61 4.55 21.40 4.33
C GLN A 61 4.11 22.17 3.07
N LYS A 62 3.94 21.46 1.95
CA LYS A 62 3.46 22.06 0.69
C LYS A 62 2.10 22.74 0.85
N LEU A 63 1.19 22.13 1.60
CA LEU A 63 -0.13 22.71 1.86
C LEU A 63 -0.06 23.95 2.75
N SER A 64 0.80 23.94 3.78
CA SER A 64 1.00 25.08 4.67
C SER A 64 1.58 26.29 3.92
N ASP A 65 2.55 26.05 3.03
CA ASP A 65 3.17 27.09 2.20
C ASP A 65 2.15 27.76 1.26
N ILE A 66 1.18 26.99 0.74
CA ILE A 66 0.11 27.51 -0.13
C ILE A 66 -0.97 28.23 0.68
N ALA A 67 -1.32 27.71 1.85
CA ALA A 67 -2.41 28.22 2.67
C ALA A 67 -2.01 29.43 3.54
N ASN A 68 -0.70 29.67 3.74
CA ASN A 68 -0.18 30.68 4.66
C ASN A 68 -0.72 30.51 6.11
N VAL A 69 -0.95 29.25 6.50
CA VAL A 69 -1.46 28.87 7.82
C VAL A 69 -0.43 27.93 8.47
N GLU A 70 0.00 28.25 9.70
CA GLU A 70 0.77 27.30 10.52
C GLU A 70 -0.18 26.16 10.96
N LEU A 71 0.13 24.93 10.52
CA LEU A 71 -0.56 23.70 10.93
C LEU A 71 0.10 23.06 12.15
#